data_AF-Q54PT6-F1
#
_entry.id   AF-Q54PT6-F1
#
_cell.length_a   1.000
_cell.length_b   1.000
_cell.length_c   1.000
_cell.angle_alpha   90.00
_cell.angle_beta   90.00
_cell.angle_gamma   90.00
#
_symmetry.space_group_name_H-M   'P 1'
#
loop_
_entity.id
_entity.type
_entity.pdbx_description
1 polymer ?
#
loop_
_entity_poly.entity_id
_entity_poly.type
_entity_poly.pdbx_seq_one_letter_code
_entity_poly.pdbx_strand_id
1 'polypeptide(L)'
;MENTHSMISFKTLNKLKIQQLFSIKNKSFYSTSSPISSTVNSSGNDNIDIENDKEIKKKNRLIVKDLYKQLMYLGRVGFLGVDYIRDKAKPQFISNANLTDNNKINECIERTKYVIKEIEAMNRFHKYRNLKKSYDLEFQKVNDNFLNLDNDQNKIK
;
A
#
# COMPACT_ATOMS: atom_id res chain seq x y z
N MET A 1 1.42 18.05 -57.79
CA MET A 1 1.23 19.31 -57.03
C MET A 1 0.29 19.00 -55.88
N GLU A 2 0.75 18.20 -54.90
CA GLU A 2 -0.11 17.75 -53.80
C GLU A 2 0.70 17.82 -52.49
N ASN A 3 0.55 18.96 -51.83
CA ASN A 3 0.65 19.20 -50.39
C ASN A 3 1.50 18.22 -49.56
N THR A 4 2.83 18.40 -49.58
CA THR A 4 3.76 17.82 -48.60
C THR A 4 3.75 18.55 -47.25
N HIS A 5 2.89 19.58 -47.10
CA HIS A 5 2.66 20.27 -45.84
C HIS A 5 1.39 19.72 -45.16
N SER A 6 1.60 18.78 -44.23
CA SER A 6 0.84 18.64 -42.96
C SER A 6 0.72 17.19 -42.45
N MET A 7 1.62 16.28 -42.81
CA MET A 7 1.74 15.01 -42.07
C MET A 7 2.59 15.21 -40.79
N ILE A 8 2.07 16.01 -39.85
CA ILE A 8 2.65 16.11 -38.51
C ILE A 8 2.48 14.74 -37.85
N SER A 9 3.58 14.01 -37.75
CA SER A 9 3.68 12.69 -37.12
C SER A 9 2.89 12.61 -35.80
N PHE A 10 2.13 11.53 -35.62
CA PHE A 10 1.31 11.27 -34.42
C PHE A 10 2.10 11.40 -33.10
N LYS A 11 3.42 11.16 -33.12
CA LYS A 11 4.29 11.35 -31.95
C LYS A 11 4.35 12.81 -31.51
N THR A 12 4.34 13.76 -32.45
CA THR A 12 4.40 15.20 -32.17
C THR A 12 3.06 15.73 -31.65
N LEU A 13 1.93 15.23 -32.19
CA LEU A 13 0.58 15.61 -31.71
C LEU A 13 0.36 15.24 -30.24
N ASN A 14 0.79 14.04 -29.82
CA ASN A 14 0.64 13.61 -28.42
C ASN A 14 1.48 14.45 -27.45
N LYS A 15 2.68 14.87 -27.85
CA LYS A 15 3.54 15.72 -27.01
C LYS A 15 2.94 17.11 -26.81
N LEU A 16 2.40 17.71 -27.88
CA LEU A 16 1.75 19.03 -27.81
C LEU A 16 0.46 18.99 -26.96
N LYS A 17 -0.33 17.92 -27.07
CA LYS A 17 -1.56 17.75 -26.28
C LYS A 17 -1.28 17.63 -24.78
N ILE A 18 -0.22 16.91 -24.40
CA ILE A 18 0.21 16.79 -22.98
C ILE A 18 0.70 18.14 -22.44
N GLN A 19 1.47 18.91 -23.22
CA GLN A 19 1.95 20.23 -22.78
C GLN A 19 0.81 21.24 -22.59
N GLN A 20 -0.21 21.23 -23.45
CA GLN A 20 -1.38 22.11 -23.26
C GLN A 20 -2.21 21.73 -22.02
N LEU A 21 -2.34 20.43 -21.71
CA LEU A 21 -3.05 19.97 -20.51
C LEU A 21 -2.36 20.42 -19.20
N PHE A 22 -1.03 20.48 -19.18
CA PHE A 22 -0.30 20.96 -18.00
C PHE A 22 -0.45 22.47 -17.79
N SER A 23 -0.60 23.24 -18.88
CA SER A 23 -0.83 24.69 -18.82
C SER A 23 -2.22 25.05 -18.28
N ILE A 24 -3.25 24.30 -18.69
CA ILE A 24 -4.65 24.61 -18.30
C ILE A 24 -4.91 24.30 -16.82
N LYS A 25 -4.30 23.24 -16.26
CA LYS A 25 -4.48 22.91 -14.83
C LYS A 25 -3.84 23.91 -13.87
N ASN A 26 -2.93 24.77 -14.33
CA ASN A 26 -2.27 25.76 -13.48
C ASN A 26 -2.88 27.17 -13.58
N LYS A 27 -3.92 27.40 -14.39
CA LYS A 27 -4.38 28.77 -14.70
C LYS A 27 -5.62 29.26 -13.94
N SER A 28 -6.18 28.49 -13.01
CA SER A 28 -7.34 28.92 -12.21
C SER A 28 -7.06 28.92 -10.70
N PHE A 29 -6.01 29.61 -10.25
CA PHE A 29 -5.99 30.12 -8.87
C PHE A 29 -5.03 31.30 -8.69
N TYR A 30 -5.17 32.34 -9.50
CA TYR A 30 -4.61 33.66 -9.16
C TYR A 30 -5.62 34.40 -8.28
N SER A 31 -5.67 34.07 -7.00
CA SER A 31 -6.19 34.99 -5.98
C SER A 31 -5.03 35.84 -5.49
N THR A 32 -5.14 37.15 -5.66
CA THR A 32 -4.17 38.19 -5.35
C THR A 32 -3.63 38.08 -3.91
N SER A 33 -2.44 37.51 -3.73
CA SER A 33 -1.65 37.74 -2.53
C SER A 33 -0.66 38.87 -2.82
N SER A 34 -0.96 40.05 -2.29
CA SER A 34 -0.06 41.20 -2.26
C SER A 34 1.35 40.77 -1.80
N PRO A 35 2.43 41.41 -2.32
CA PRO A 35 3.79 41.04 -1.96
C PRO A 35 3.99 41.22 -0.45
N ILE A 36 4.17 40.11 0.25
CA ILE A 36 4.43 40.13 1.68
C ILE A 36 5.84 40.70 1.86
N SER A 37 5.87 41.97 2.28
CA SER A 37 7.07 42.68 2.71
C SER A 37 7.79 41.85 3.77
N SER A 38 9.08 41.63 3.55
CA SER A 38 9.98 40.93 4.46
C SER A 38 10.05 41.69 5.79
N THR A 39 9.20 41.31 6.74
CA THR A 39 9.34 41.72 8.14
C THR A 39 9.96 40.56 8.88
N VAL A 40 11.09 40.87 9.50
CA VAL A 40 11.90 40.00 10.35
C VAL A 40 11.01 39.54 11.51
N ASN A 41 10.35 38.40 11.35
CA ASN A 41 9.67 37.72 12.44
C ASN A 41 10.72 36.96 13.26
N SER A 42 11.54 37.72 13.97
CA SER A 42 12.42 37.22 15.01
C SER A 42 11.81 37.53 16.37
N SER A 43 10.64 36.94 16.67
CA SER A 43 10.09 36.81 18.03
C SER A 43 8.80 35.99 17.97
N GLY A 44 8.89 34.66 18.17
CA GLY A 44 7.70 33.80 18.22
C GLY A 44 7.86 32.35 17.76
N ASN A 45 9.08 31.81 17.72
CA ASN A 45 9.35 30.44 17.24
C ASN A 45 8.67 29.35 18.10
N ASP A 46 8.36 29.64 19.36
CA ASP A 46 7.86 28.65 20.32
C ASP A 46 6.45 28.11 20.01
N ASN A 47 5.64 28.84 19.22
CA ASN A 47 4.28 28.39 18.86
C ASN A 47 4.26 27.40 17.69
N ILE A 48 5.24 27.48 16.78
CA ILE A 48 5.31 26.65 15.57
C ILE A 48 5.59 25.19 15.97
N ASP A 49 6.43 24.97 16.98
CA ASP A 49 6.79 23.62 17.45
C ASP A 49 5.60 22.88 18.07
N ILE A 50 4.76 23.57 18.86
CA ILE A 50 3.60 22.96 19.52
C ILE A 50 2.52 22.57 18.50
N GLU A 51 2.27 23.42 17.51
CA GLU A 51 1.27 23.14 16.47
C GLU A 51 1.72 21.99 15.56
N ASN A 52 2.99 21.98 15.17
CA ASN A 52 3.61 20.88 14.42
C ASN A 52 3.51 19.55 15.18
N ASP A 53 3.81 19.54 16.49
CA ASP A 53 3.73 18.32 17.31
C ASP A 53 2.32 17.74 17.39
N LYS A 54 1.31 18.61 17.53
CA LYS A 54 -0.11 18.19 17.52
C LYS A 54 -0.50 17.61 16.17
N GLU A 55 -0.07 18.24 15.08
CA GLU A 55 -0.34 17.76 13.72
C GLU A 55 0.33 16.40 13.46
N ILE A 56 1.59 16.23 13.83
CA ILE A 56 2.34 14.96 13.69
C ILE A 56 1.65 13.84 14.48
N LYS A 57 1.26 14.09 15.74
CA LYS A 57 0.54 13.11 16.56
C LYS A 57 -0.79 12.70 15.91
N LYS A 58 -1.55 13.67 15.39
CA LYS A 58 -2.81 13.42 14.68
C LYS A 58 -2.58 12.56 13.43
N LYS A 59 -1.55 12.87 12.63
CA LYS A 59 -1.16 12.13 11.44
C LYS A 59 -0.77 10.69 11.77
N ASN A 60 0.07 10.48 12.78
CA ASN A 60 0.51 9.14 13.21
C ASN A 60 -0.67 8.27 13.64
N ARG A 61 -1.62 8.82 14.41
CA ARG A 61 -2.84 8.11 14.82
C ARG A 61 -3.67 7.63 13.63
N LEU A 62 -3.79 8.42 12.56
CA LEU A 62 -4.51 8.04 11.35
C LEU A 62 -3.79 6.91 10.61
N ILE A 63 -2.48 7.06 10.40
CA ILE A 63 -1.65 6.05 9.72
C ILE A 63 -1.72 4.70 10.43
N VAL A 64 -1.57 4.68 11.77
CA VAL A 64 -1.63 3.45 12.57
C VAL A 64 -2.98 2.76 12.45
N LYS A 65 -4.08 3.52 12.48
CA LYS A 65 -5.43 2.97 12.27
C LYS A 65 -5.58 2.33 10.90
N ASP A 66 -5.06 2.98 9.86
CA ASP A 66 -5.19 2.46 8.50
C ASP A 66 -4.31 1.23 8.27
N LEU A 67 -3.11 1.18 8.85
CA LEU A 67 -2.27 -0.02 8.84
C LEU A 67 -2.96 -1.21 9.51
N TYR A 68 -3.60 -1.01 10.66
CA TYR A 68 -4.33 -2.09 11.33
C TYR A 68 -5.52 -2.57 10.47
N LYS A 69 -6.26 -1.66 9.83
CA LYS A 69 -7.35 -2.01 8.91
C LYS A 69 -6.84 -2.80 7.69
N GLN A 70 -5.74 -2.38 7.08
CA GLN A 70 -5.12 -3.09 5.96
C GLN A 70 -4.74 -4.51 6.37
N LEU A 71 -4.16 -4.68 7.55
CA LEU A 71 -3.79 -5.98 8.08
C LEU A 71 -5.01 -6.88 8.32
N MET A 72 -6.12 -6.33 8.82
CA MET A 72 -7.38 -7.08 8.95
C MET A 72 -7.98 -7.46 7.58
N TYR A 73 -7.88 -6.57 6.59
CA TYR A 73 -8.34 -6.85 5.23
C TYR A 73 -7.56 -8.00 4.58
N LEU A 74 -6.23 -8.02 4.77
CA LEU A 74 -5.39 -9.12 4.29
C LEU A 74 -5.76 -10.47 4.92
N GLY A 75 -6.23 -10.48 6.17
CA GLY A 75 -6.72 -11.70 6.82
C GLY A 75 -8.07 -12.17 6.27
N ARG A 76 -8.92 -11.24 5.82
CA ARG A 76 -10.23 -11.57 5.24
C ARG A 76 -10.11 -12.17 3.84
N VAL A 77 -9.16 -11.68 3.04
CA VAL A 77 -8.96 -12.13 1.65
C VAL A 77 -7.92 -13.25 1.55
N GLY A 78 -6.98 -13.31 2.50
CA GLY A 78 -5.90 -14.28 2.54
C GLY A 78 -6.33 -15.66 3.06
N PHE A 79 -5.41 -16.61 2.97
CA PHE A 79 -5.65 -18.02 3.34
C PHE A 79 -5.56 -18.27 4.86
N LEU A 80 -4.88 -17.41 5.63
CA LEU A 80 -4.68 -17.58 7.07
C LEU A 80 -5.93 -17.27 7.91
N GLY A 81 -6.86 -16.48 7.37
CA GLY A 81 -8.03 -15.99 8.09
C GLY A 81 -7.78 -14.75 8.96
N VAL A 82 -8.87 -14.06 9.33
CA VAL A 82 -8.84 -12.80 10.09
C VAL A 82 -8.36 -13.02 11.52
N ASP A 83 -8.84 -14.09 12.17
CA ASP A 83 -8.58 -14.34 13.59
C ASP A 83 -7.09 -14.60 13.84
N TYR A 84 -6.46 -15.41 13.00
CA TYR A 84 -5.02 -15.67 13.08
C TYR A 84 -4.19 -14.37 13.00
N ILE A 85 -4.50 -13.49 12.05
CA ILE A 85 -3.78 -12.23 11.90
C ILE A 85 -4.08 -11.30 13.08
N ARG A 86 -5.33 -11.23 13.54
CA ARG A 86 -5.73 -10.42 14.69
C ARG A 86 -4.99 -10.83 15.95
N ASP A 87 -4.88 -12.13 16.23
CA ASP A 87 -4.24 -12.64 17.43
C ASP A 87 -2.75 -12.32 17.49
N LYS A 88 -2.09 -12.20 16.34
CA LYS A 88 -0.67 -11.80 16.26
C LYS A 88 -0.47 -10.29 16.22
N ALA A 89 -1.34 -9.58 15.50
CA ALA A 89 -1.23 -8.14 15.33
C ALA A 89 -1.61 -7.38 16.61
N LYS A 90 -2.77 -7.72 17.20
CA LYS A 90 -3.36 -6.95 18.30
C LYS A 90 -2.43 -6.81 19.52
N PRO A 91 -1.75 -7.86 20.01
CA PRO A 91 -0.82 -7.72 21.13
C PRO A 91 0.32 -6.74 20.83
N GLN A 92 0.84 -6.74 19.60
CA GLN A 92 1.94 -5.86 19.18
C GLN A 92 1.53 -4.39 19.11
N PHE A 93 0.30 -4.10 18.69
CA PHE A 93 -0.23 -2.73 18.73
C PHE A 93 -0.49 -2.27 20.17
N ILE A 94 -0.96 -3.17 21.04
CA ILE A 94 -1.21 -2.85 22.45
C ILE A 94 0.11 -2.57 23.18
N SER A 95 1.16 -3.38 22.96
CA SER A 95 2.47 -3.16 23.60
C SER A 95 3.07 -1.81 23.24
N ASN A 96 2.83 -1.34 22.00
CA ASN A 96 3.41 -0.12 21.46
C ASN A 96 2.48 1.11 21.59
N ALA A 97 1.31 0.97 22.21
CA ALA A 97 0.29 2.02 22.28
C ALA A 97 0.74 3.26 23.07
N ASN A 98 1.62 3.07 24.07
CA ASN A 98 2.09 4.14 24.96
C ASN A 98 3.38 4.83 24.48
N LEU A 99 3.87 4.50 23.28
CA LEU A 99 5.06 5.12 22.72
C LEU A 99 4.79 6.61 22.42
N THR A 100 5.63 7.48 23.00
CA THR A 100 5.55 8.94 22.80
C THR A 100 6.63 9.45 21.84
N ASP A 101 7.74 8.72 21.71
CA ASP A 101 8.86 9.09 20.84
C ASP A 101 8.50 8.90 19.35
N ASN A 102 8.55 9.99 18.59
CA ASN A 102 8.20 10.03 17.17
C ASN A 102 9.08 9.09 16.33
N ASN A 103 10.36 8.95 16.67
CA ASN A 103 11.29 8.10 15.91
C ASN A 103 10.90 6.61 16.03
N LYS A 104 10.61 6.16 17.25
CA LYS A 104 10.14 4.79 17.51
C LYS A 104 8.78 4.50 16.88
N ILE A 105 7.89 5.49 16.84
CA ILE A 105 6.59 5.37 16.15
C ILE A 105 6.81 5.15 14.65
N ASN A 106 7.69 5.92 14.02
CA ASN A 106 8.02 5.77 12.61
C ASN A 106 8.62 4.39 12.31
N GLU A 107 9.54 3.90 13.14
CA GLU A 107 10.10 2.55 13.01
C GLU A 107 9.00 1.47 13.09
N CYS A 108 8.06 1.59 14.04
CA CYS A 108 6.93 0.67 14.16
C CYS A 108 6.02 0.71 12.92
N ILE A 109 5.77 1.90 12.37
CA ILE A 109 4.99 2.10 11.14
C ILE A 109 5.67 1.41 9.96
N GLU A 110 6.98 1.58 9.80
CA GLU A 110 7.75 0.96 8.72
C GLU A 110 7.78 -0.56 8.84
N ARG A 111 8.02 -1.08 10.06
CA ARG A 111 7.96 -2.51 10.34
C ARG A 111 6.60 -3.10 9.99
N THR A 112 5.52 -2.40 10.30
CA THR A 112 4.15 -2.86 9.97
C THR A 112 3.92 -2.88 8.46
N LYS A 113 4.37 -1.84 7.72
CA LYS A 113 4.29 -1.82 6.25
C LYS A 113 5.07 -2.97 5.62
N TYR A 114 6.21 -3.33 6.18
CA TYR A 114 6.99 -4.48 5.75
C TYR A 114 6.18 -5.78 5.94
N VAL A 115 5.60 -6.01 7.12
CA VAL A 115 4.77 -7.20 7.41
C VAL A 115 3.57 -7.31 6.47
N ILE A 116 2.91 -6.19 6.14
CA ILE A 116 1.80 -6.16 5.17
C ILE A 116 2.27 -6.71 3.80
N LYS A 117 3.42 -6.26 3.30
CA LYS A 117 3.98 -6.72 2.01
C LYS A 117 4.34 -8.20 2.04
N GLU A 118 4.89 -8.69 3.16
CA GLU A 118 5.21 -10.11 3.34
C GLU A 118 3.97 -10.99 3.27
N ILE A 119 2.89 -10.58 3.95
CA ILE A 119 1.61 -11.31 3.93
C ILE A 119 1.00 -11.30 2.52
N GLU A 120 1.05 -10.16 1.82
CA GLU A 120 0.62 -10.07 0.42
C GLU A 120 1.43 -10.99 -0.50
N ALA A 121 2.75 -11.03 -0.34
CA ALA A 121 3.62 -11.93 -1.10
C ALA A 121 3.28 -13.39 -0.82
N MET A 122 3.11 -13.74 0.45
CA MET A 122 2.74 -15.09 0.86
C MET A 122 1.39 -15.52 0.29
N ASN A 123 0.38 -14.63 0.31
CA ASN A 123 -0.91 -14.88 -0.32
C ASN A 123 -0.75 -15.15 -1.82
N ARG A 124 0.09 -14.39 -2.54
CA ARG A 124 0.38 -14.63 -3.96
C ARG A 124 1.08 -15.98 -4.18
N PHE A 125 2.06 -16.33 -3.37
CA PHE A 125 2.74 -17.63 -3.47
C PHE A 125 1.80 -18.79 -3.21
N HIS A 126 0.97 -18.69 -2.18
CA HIS A 126 -0.02 -19.71 -1.87
C HIS A 126 -1.02 -19.88 -3.02
N LYS A 127 -1.51 -18.78 -3.59
CA LYS A 127 -2.35 -18.81 -4.79
C LYS A 127 -1.64 -19.47 -5.97
N TYR A 128 -0.41 -19.10 -6.28
CA TYR A 128 0.35 -19.70 -7.38
C TYR A 128 0.51 -21.22 -7.21
N ARG A 129 0.90 -21.67 -6.00
CA ARG A 129 1.05 -23.10 -5.70
C ARG A 129 -0.26 -23.86 -5.88
N ASN A 130 -1.37 -23.30 -5.41
CA ASN A 130 -2.68 -23.92 -5.56
C ASN A 130 -3.12 -23.98 -7.03
N LEU A 131 -2.95 -22.90 -7.79
CA LEU A 131 -3.29 -22.89 -9.22
C LEU A 131 -2.43 -23.88 -10.00
N LYS A 132 -1.12 -23.94 -9.72
CA LYS A 132 -0.23 -24.91 -10.35
C LYS A 132 -0.68 -26.35 -10.07
N LYS A 133 -1.02 -26.65 -8.82
CA LYS A 133 -1.54 -27.96 -8.42
C LYS A 133 -2.85 -28.32 -9.15
N SER A 134 -3.75 -27.36 -9.35
CA SER A 134 -5.05 -27.60 -9.99
C SER A 134 -5.03 -27.66 -11.52
N TYR A 135 -4.07 -27.00 -12.18
CA TYR A 135 -4.03 -26.95 -13.66
C TYR A 135 -2.98 -27.87 -14.29
N ASP A 136 -1.90 -28.22 -13.58
CA ASP A 136 -0.92 -29.17 -14.11
C ASP A 136 -1.49 -30.59 -14.01
N LEU A 137 -1.90 -31.17 -15.15
CA LEU A 137 -2.41 -32.55 -15.25
C LEU A 137 -1.47 -33.57 -14.58
N GLU A 138 -0.16 -33.37 -14.67
CA GLU A 138 0.83 -34.22 -13.99
C GLU A 138 0.71 -34.14 -12.47
N PHE A 139 0.54 -32.94 -11.91
CA PHE A 139 0.31 -32.75 -10.47
C PHE A 139 -1.02 -33.36 -10.04
N GLN A 140 -2.06 -33.22 -10.85
CA GLN A 140 -3.37 -33.83 -10.56
C GLN A 140 -3.25 -35.35 -10.51
N LYS A 141 -2.62 -35.99 -11.51
CA LYS A 141 -2.37 -37.44 -11.53
C LYS A 141 -1.58 -37.93 -10.32
N VAL A 142 -0.48 -37.25 -9.97
CA VAL A 142 0.33 -37.62 -8.79
C VAL A 142 -0.48 -37.49 -7.50
N ASN A 143 -1.27 -36.42 -7.37
CA ASN A 143 -2.11 -36.20 -6.20
C ASN A 143 -3.25 -37.22 -6.09
N ASP A 144 -3.91 -37.55 -7.21
CA ASP A 144 -4.97 -38.55 -7.26
C ASP A 144 -4.41 -39.94 -6.93
N ASN A 145 -3.24 -40.30 -7.46
CA ASN A 145 -2.55 -41.54 -7.12
C ASN A 145 -2.23 -41.62 -5.62
N PHE A 146 -1.80 -40.52 -4.99
CA PHE A 146 -1.52 -40.48 -3.56
C PHE A 146 -2.79 -40.69 -2.72
N LEU A 147 -3.90 -40.01 -3.05
CA LEU A 147 -5.17 -40.17 -2.34
C LEU A 147 -5.76 -41.58 -2.50
N ASN A 148 -5.55 -42.22 -3.64
CA ASN A 148 -6.02 -43.58 -3.89
C ASN A 148 -5.23 -44.62 -3.06
N LEU A 149 -3.94 -44.38 -2.77
CA LEU A 149 -3.11 -45.27 -1.96
C LEU A 149 -3.59 -45.39 -0.51
N ASP A 150 -4.14 -44.31 0.07
CA ASP A 150 -4.64 -44.33 1.45
C ASP A 150 -5.94 -45.13 1.60
N ASN A 151 -6.74 -45.24 0.54
CA ASN A 151 -8.02 -45.96 0.56
C ASN A 151 -7.82 -47.48 0.58
N ASP A 152 -6.76 -48.01 -0.06
CA ASP A 152 -6.51 -49.45 -0.09
C ASP A 152 -6.01 -49.99 1.26
N GLN A 153 -5.32 -49.16 2.07
CA GLN A 153 -4.84 -49.57 3.39
C GLN A 153 -5.99 -49.79 4.40
N ASN A 154 -7.13 -49.10 4.21
CA ASN A 154 -8.31 -49.27 5.06
C ASN A 154 -9.15 -50.51 4.70
N LYS A 155 -8.76 -51.27 3.67
CA LYS A 155 -9.45 -52.51 3.27
C LYS A 155 -8.83 -53.77 3.86
N ILE A 156 -7.81 -53.65 4.70
CA ILE A 156 -7.12 -54.76 5.35
C ILE A 156 -7.34 -54.70 6.88
N LYS A 157 -8.58 -54.92 7.32
CA LYS A 157 -8.94 -55.39 8.66
C LYS A 157 -10.20 -56.22 8.56
#